data_AF-A0A8S3IMS9-F1
#
_entry.id   AF-A0A8S3IMS9-F1
#
_cell.length_a   1.000
_cell.length_b   1.000
_cell.length_c   1.000
_cell.angle_alpha   90.00
_cell.angle_beta   90.00
_cell.angle_gamma   90.00
#
_symmetry.space_group_name_H-M   'P 1'
#
loop_
_entity.id
_entity.type
_entity.pdbx_description
1 polymer ?
#
loop_
_entity_poly.entity_id
_entity_poly.type
_entity_poly.pdbx_seq_one_letter_code
_entity_poly.pdbx_strand_id
1 'polypeptide(L)'
;LHAVSSGLKAYSSGIAERFSQICRVACGGHGYLIASGIKPVNNMLDAGCTYEGDNAVLFQQTARFLIKAIQKDDDGDDEMNIGSSIAYLFSAKPAPATIVDLDDYCRLFECRSQMLVKSISNRLMESSSSSSTPHDIFLKNSIELVHVAKSYIETFVLRALYDG
;
A
#
# COMPACT_ATOMS: atom_id res chain seq x y z
N LEU A 1 -7.34 -11.76 -4.33
CA LEU A 1 -8.28 -10.63 -4.53
C LEU A 1 -8.47 -9.80 -3.25
N HIS A 2 -8.93 -10.38 -2.14
CA HIS A 2 -9.25 -9.64 -0.89
C HIS A 2 -8.16 -8.68 -0.41
N ALA A 3 -6.91 -9.12 -0.29
CA ALA A 3 -5.81 -8.26 0.21
C ALA A 3 -5.57 -7.03 -0.69
N VAL A 4 -5.67 -7.18 -2.01
CA VAL A 4 -5.49 -6.07 -2.96
C VAL A 4 -6.65 -5.10 -2.84
N SER A 5 -7.90 -5.60 -2.79
CA SER A 5 -9.08 -4.74 -2.61
C SER A 5 -9.06 -3.99 -1.27
N SER A 6 -8.62 -4.62 -0.19
CA SER A 6 -8.50 -3.98 1.13
C SER A 6 -7.51 -2.81 1.09
N GLY A 7 -6.31 -3.05 0.55
CA GLY A 7 -5.30 -1.99 0.42
C GLY A 7 -5.74 -0.90 -0.56
N LEU A 8 -6.40 -1.25 -1.66
CA LEU A 8 -6.88 -0.30 -2.65
C LEU A 8 -7.97 0.61 -2.05
N LYS A 9 -8.94 0.04 -1.33
CA LYS A 9 -9.97 0.80 -0.60
C LYS A 9 -9.30 1.81 0.34
N ALA A 10 -8.38 1.35 1.17
CA ALA A 10 -7.70 2.19 2.15
C ALA A 10 -6.87 3.31 1.52
N TYR A 11 -6.23 3.01 0.38
CA TYR A 11 -5.45 3.97 -0.38
C TYR A 11 -6.35 5.01 -1.08
N SER A 12 -7.39 4.56 -1.78
CA SER A 12 -8.28 5.44 -2.52
C SER A 12 -9.08 6.35 -1.61
N SER A 13 -9.61 5.84 -0.49
CA SER A 13 -10.36 6.67 0.48
C SER A 13 -9.46 7.72 1.13
N GLY A 14 -8.27 7.33 1.59
CA GLY A 14 -7.33 8.26 2.23
C GLY A 14 -6.79 9.33 1.28
N ILE A 15 -6.58 8.99 0.00
CA ILE A 15 -6.21 9.97 -1.03
C ILE A 15 -7.37 10.91 -1.34
N ALA A 16 -8.58 10.37 -1.52
CA ALA A 16 -9.75 11.17 -1.84
C ALA A 16 -10.08 12.17 -0.73
N GLU A 17 -10.06 11.74 0.54
CA GLU A 17 -10.23 12.63 1.71
C GLU A 17 -9.19 13.76 1.69
N ARG A 18 -7.91 13.40 1.55
CA ARG A 18 -6.82 14.38 1.55
C ARG A 18 -6.97 15.41 0.43
N PHE A 19 -7.22 14.96 -0.80
CA PHE A 19 -7.32 15.86 -1.93
C PHE A 19 -8.60 16.68 -1.92
N SER A 20 -9.71 16.14 -1.40
CA SER A 20 -10.93 16.91 -1.16
C SER A 20 -10.66 18.09 -0.22
N GLN A 21 -9.89 17.87 0.85
CA GLN A 21 -9.49 18.95 1.74
C GLN A 21 -8.55 19.97 1.06
N ILE A 22 -7.62 19.52 0.22
CA ILE A 22 -6.76 20.40 -0.58
C ILE A 22 -7.61 21.28 -1.52
N CYS A 23 -8.57 20.69 -2.24
CA CYS A 23 -9.50 21.42 -3.11
C CYS A 23 -10.30 22.46 -2.32
N ARG A 24 -10.79 22.10 -1.13
CA ARG A 24 -11.52 23.04 -0.25
C ARG A 24 -10.66 24.25 0.12
N VAL A 25 -9.41 24.01 0.50
CA VAL A 25 -8.47 25.07 0.90
C VAL A 25 -8.04 25.92 -0.30
N ALA A 26 -7.91 25.33 -1.48
CA ALA A 26 -7.57 26.04 -2.71
C ALA A 26 -8.63 27.09 -3.12
N CYS A 27 -9.90 26.89 -2.72
CA CYS A 27 -10.97 27.87 -2.92
C CYS A 27 -10.97 29.02 -1.87
N GLY A 28 -10.01 29.05 -0.95
CA GLY A 28 -9.92 30.05 0.12
C GLY A 28 -11.17 30.08 1.01
N GLY A 29 -11.60 31.28 1.41
CA GLY A 29 -12.80 31.46 2.24
C GLY A 29 -14.09 30.93 1.60
N HIS A 30 -14.20 30.97 0.27
CA HIS A 30 -15.37 30.46 -0.44
C HIS A 30 -15.50 28.94 -0.31
N GLY A 31 -14.38 28.21 -0.26
CA GLY A 31 -14.37 26.77 0.01
C GLY A 31 -14.89 26.40 1.41
N TYR A 32 -14.92 27.35 2.35
CA TYR A 32 -15.57 27.12 3.64
C TYR A 32 -17.10 27.22 3.57
N LEU A 33 -17.66 27.94 2.60
CA LEU A 33 -19.11 28.09 2.51
C LEU A 33 -19.76 26.78 2.06
N ILE A 34 -20.97 26.49 2.57
CA ILE A 34 -21.77 25.34 2.11
C ILE A 34 -22.06 25.45 0.61
N ALA A 35 -22.18 26.68 0.09
CA ALA A 35 -22.34 26.97 -1.32
C ALA A 35 -21.21 26.44 -2.22
N SER A 36 -20.02 26.14 -1.68
CA SER A 36 -18.95 25.48 -2.45
C SER A 36 -19.28 24.04 -2.85
N GLY A 37 -20.20 23.37 -2.14
CA GLY A 37 -20.51 21.96 -2.34
C GLY A 37 -19.41 20.98 -1.88
N ILE A 38 -18.23 21.46 -1.49
CA ILE A 38 -17.07 20.59 -1.17
C ILE A 38 -17.21 19.96 0.22
N LYS A 39 -17.76 20.69 1.19
CA LYS A 39 -17.92 20.20 2.58
C LYS A 39 -18.69 18.87 2.69
N PRO A 40 -19.88 18.71 2.09
CA PRO A 40 -20.60 17.43 2.10
C PRO A 40 -19.80 16.27 1.50
N VAL A 41 -19.10 16.51 0.39
CA VAL A 41 -18.24 15.51 -0.25
C VAL A 41 -17.09 15.11 0.68
N ASN A 42 -16.44 16.09 1.31
CA ASN A 42 -15.35 15.85 2.24
C ASN A 42 -15.78 14.96 3.42
N ASN A 43 -16.94 15.24 4.00
CA ASN A 43 -17.48 14.45 5.11
C ASN A 43 -17.77 13.00 4.70
N MET A 44 -18.27 12.79 3.48
CA MET A 44 -18.53 11.44 2.96
C MET A 44 -17.22 10.67 2.75
N LEU A 45 -16.19 11.32 2.22
CA LEU A 45 -14.88 10.71 1.99
C LEU A 45 -14.15 10.39 3.31
N ASP A 46 -14.23 11.29 4.29
CA ASP A 46 -13.70 11.07 5.64
C ASP A 46 -14.33 9.84 6.29
N ALA A 47 -15.66 9.71 6.21
CA ALA A 47 -16.36 8.54 6.70
C ALA A 47 -15.93 7.25 5.98
N GLY A 48 -15.63 7.33 4.67
CA GLY A 48 -15.09 6.24 3.86
C GLY A 48 -13.71 5.73 4.30
N CYS A 49 -12.95 6.51 5.08
CA CYS A 49 -11.70 6.04 5.70
C CYS A 49 -11.95 5.04 6.85
N THR A 50 -13.17 4.99 7.38
CA THR A 50 -13.54 4.18 8.55
C THR A 50 -14.52 3.05 8.19
N TYR A 51 -15.53 3.34 7.37
CA TYR A 51 -16.52 2.35 6.95
C TYR A 51 -15.87 1.23 6.13
N GLU A 52 -16.43 0.02 6.20
CA GLU A 52 -15.90 -1.17 5.48
C GLU A 52 -14.45 -1.57 5.86
N GLY A 53 -13.98 -1.05 7.01
CA GLY A 53 -12.66 -1.34 7.55
C GLY A 53 -11.82 -0.07 7.68
N ASP A 54 -11.29 0.15 8.88
CA ASP A 54 -10.35 1.24 9.14
C ASP A 54 -9.12 1.12 8.23
N ASN A 55 -8.73 2.24 7.62
CA ASN A 55 -7.65 2.25 6.63
C ASN A 55 -6.33 1.67 7.17
N ALA A 56 -5.95 1.94 8.42
CA ALA A 56 -4.72 1.40 8.98
C ALA A 56 -4.80 -0.12 9.16
N VAL A 57 -5.95 -0.63 9.61
CA VAL A 57 -6.20 -2.07 9.73
C VAL A 57 -6.16 -2.76 8.36
N LEU A 58 -6.78 -2.18 7.34
CA LEU A 58 -6.77 -2.72 5.98
C LEU A 58 -5.37 -2.73 5.35
N PHE A 59 -4.57 -1.68 5.59
CA PHE A 59 -3.17 -1.69 5.20
C PHE A 59 -2.38 -2.79 5.92
N GLN A 60 -2.59 -3.01 7.22
CA GLN A 60 -1.95 -4.10 7.95
C GLN A 60 -2.35 -5.48 7.42
N GLN A 61 -3.62 -5.70 7.05
CA GLN A 61 -4.07 -6.94 6.40
C GLN A 61 -3.35 -7.18 5.07
N THR A 62 -3.21 -6.12 4.26
CA THR A 62 -2.48 -6.15 3.00
C THR A 62 -1.01 -6.50 3.23
N ALA A 63 -0.35 -5.84 4.20
CA ALA A 63 1.05 -6.11 4.52
C ALA A 63 1.29 -7.56 4.97
N ARG A 64 0.41 -8.10 5.84
CA ARG A 64 0.48 -9.50 6.28
C ARG A 64 0.38 -10.48 5.13
N PHE A 65 -0.47 -10.20 4.14
CA PHE A 65 -0.55 -11.01 2.92
C PHE A 65 0.75 -10.99 2.13
N LEU A 66 1.35 -9.81 1.92
CA LEU A 66 2.61 -9.66 1.19
C LEU A 66 3.78 -10.38 1.87
N ILE A 67 3.89 -10.26 3.19
CA ILE A 67 4.93 -10.93 3.98
C ILE A 67 4.79 -12.44 3.88
N LYS A 68 3.57 -12.98 4.05
CA LYS A 68 3.32 -14.42 3.90
C LYS A 68 3.69 -14.93 2.51
N ALA A 69 3.50 -14.13 1.47
CA ALA A 69 3.88 -14.50 0.12
C ALA A 69 5.41 -14.60 -0.04
N ILE A 70 6.16 -13.61 0.47
CA ILE A 70 7.64 -13.68 0.44
C ILE A 70 8.17 -14.86 1.27
N GLN A 71 7.63 -15.09 2.46
CA GLN A 71 8.09 -16.17 3.33
C GLN A 71 7.88 -17.57 2.71
N LYS A 72 6.76 -17.77 1.99
CA LYS A 72 6.50 -19.03 1.29
C LYS A 72 7.46 -19.28 0.13
N ASP A 73 7.86 -18.23 -0.58
CA ASP A 73 8.85 -18.30 -1.66
C ASP A 73 10.23 -18.66 -1.10
N ASP A 74 10.63 -18.04 0.01
CA ASP A 74 11.90 -18.36 0.71
C ASP A 74 11.93 -19.82 1.22
N ASP A 75 10.78 -20.38 1.60
CA ASP A 75 10.64 -21.78 2.03
C ASP A 75 10.62 -22.80 0.86
N GLY A 76 10.64 -22.34 -0.40
CA GLY A 76 10.65 -23.20 -1.59
C GLY A 76 9.32 -23.90 -1.88
N ASP A 77 8.19 -23.30 -1.46
CA ASP A 77 6.84 -23.83 -1.67
C ASP A 77 6.41 -23.64 -3.15
N ASP A 78 6.80 -24.59 -4.02
CA ASP A 78 6.49 -24.61 -5.46
C ASP A 78 4.98 -24.65 -5.79
N GLU A 79 4.11 -24.92 -4.80
CA GLU A 79 2.66 -24.90 -4.97
C GLU A 79 2.05 -23.50 -4.84
N MET A 80 2.84 -22.46 -4.54
CA MET A 80 2.29 -21.12 -4.43
C MET A 80 1.87 -20.60 -5.81
N ASN A 81 0.55 -20.51 -6.02
CA ASN A 81 -0.02 -19.78 -7.16
C ASN A 81 0.28 -18.28 -6.99
N ILE A 82 1.41 -17.85 -7.54
CA ILE A 82 1.83 -16.44 -7.58
C ILE A 82 0.86 -15.71 -8.51
N GLY A 83 -0.15 -15.07 -7.92
CA GLY A 83 -1.03 -14.19 -8.68
C GLY A 83 -0.22 -13.13 -9.41
N SER A 84 -0.59 -12.82 -10.65
CA SER A 84 0.12 -11.84 -11.50
C SER A 84 0.35 -10.49 -10.80
N SER A 85 -0.57 -10.07 -9.92
CA SER A 85 -0.48 -8.82 -9.17
C SER A 85 0.70 -8.73 -8.19
N ILE A 86 1.30 -9.86 -7.80
CA ILE A 86 2.46 -9.91 -6.88
C ILE A 86 3.71 -10.50 -7.52
N ALA A 87 3.66 -10.92 -8.79
CA ALA A 87 4.77 -11.60 -9.47
C ALA A 87 6.07 -10.77 -9.49
N TYR A 88 5.95 -9.45 -9.60
CA TYR A 88 7.10 -8.54 -9.56
C TYR A 88 7.83 -8.58 -8.21
N LEU A 89 7.19 -8.93 -7.10
CA LEU A 89 7.84 -9.00 -5.80
C LEU A 89 8.93 -10.08 -5.74
N PHE A 90 8.89 -11.05 -6.63
CA PHE A 90 9.88 -12.13 -6.72
C PHE A 90 10.92 -11.86 -7.80
N SER A 91 10.54 -11.13 -8.85
CA SER A 91 11.31 -11.02 -10.10
C SER A 91 11.61 -9.59 -10.54
N ALA A 92 11.40 -8.57 -9.68
CA ALA A 92 11.63 -7.18 -10.06
C ALA A 92 13.07 -6.97 -10.54
N LYS A 93 13.20 -6.26 -11.65
CA LYS A 93 14.50 -5.81 -12.16
C LYS A 93 15.04 -4.70 -11.27
N PRO A 94 16.37 -4.52 -11.18
CA PRO A 94 16.95 -3.37 -10.52
C PRO A 94 16.37 -2.06 -11.04
N ALA A 95 16.26 -1.08 -10.14
CA ALA A 95 15.85 0.27 -10.46
C ALA A 95 16.74 0.85 -11.59
N PRO A 96 16.15 1.58 -12.54
CA PRO A 96 16.92 2.21 -13.62
C PRO A 96 17.81 3.32 -13.04
N ALA A 97 18.99 3.51 -13.63
CA ALA A 97 19.93 4.56 -13.21
C ALA A 97 19.45 5.98 -13.58
N THR A 98 18.59 6.09 -14.58
CA THR A 98 17.97 7.33 -15.02
C THR A 98 16.55 7.01 -15.46
N ILE A 99 15.60 7.89 -15.14
CA ILE A 99 14.20 7.70 -15.50
C ILE A 99 13.96 8.48 -16.78
N VAL A 100 13.67 7.78 -17.88
CA VAL A 100 13.49 8.41 -19.19
C VAL A 100 12.04 8.28 -19.67
N ASP A 101 11.36 7.22 -19.27
CA ASP A 101 9.98 6.93 -19.68
C ASP A 101 9.13 6.36 -18.52
N LEU A 102 7.88 6.03 -18.84
CA LEU A 102 6.92 5.50 -17.87
C LEU A 102 7.22 4.04 -17.49
N ASP A 103 7.93 3.29 -18.35
CA ASP A 103 8.41 1.94 -18.05
C ASP A 103 9.48 1.96 -16.96
N ASP A 104 10.41 2.93 -17.04
CA ASP A 104 11.40 3.18 -15.99
C ASP A 104 10.73 3.53 -14.65
N TYR A 105 9.65 4.33 -14.67
CA TYR A 105 8.85 4.61 -13.48
C TYR A 105 8.20 3.35 -12.92
N CYS A 106 7.58 2.51 -13.76
CA CYS A 106 6.98 1.24 -13.31
C CYS A 106 8.03 0.33 -12.67
N ARG A 107 9.20 0.17 -13.32
CA ARG A 107 10.31 -0.63 -12.80
C ARG A 107 10.85 -0.09 -11.47
N LEU A 108 10.96 1.23 -11.33
CA LEU A 108 11.37 1.87 -10.08
C LEU A 108 10.41 1.55 -8.94
N PHE A 109 9.10 1.64 -9.19
CA PHE A 109 8.06 1.36 -8.18
C PHE A 109 8.04 -0.13 -7.79
N GLU A 110 8.17 -1.02 -8.76
CA GLU A 110 8.30 -2.46 -8.53
C GLU A 110 9.53 -2.80 -7.68
N CYS A 111 10.70 -2.25 -8.04
CA CYS A 111 11.93 -2.42 -7.29
C CYS A 111 11.78 -1.89 -5.85
N ARG A 112 11.23 -0.67 -5.68
CA ARG A 112 10.98 -0.08 -4.36
C ARG A 112 10.08 -0.97 -3.51
N SER A 113 8.95 -1.40 -4.07
CA SER A 113 7.98 -2.20 -3.35
C SER A 113 8.55 -3.57 -2.98
N GLN A 114 9.28 -4.23 -3.90
CA GLN A 114 10.00 -5.47 -3.59
C GLN A 114 11.00 -5.28 -2.44
N MET A 115 11.85 -4.25 -2.51
CA MET A 115 12.88 -3.97 -1.50
C MET A 115 12.25 -3.74 -0.11
N LEU A 116 11.16 -2.97 -0.04
CA LEU A 116 10.47 -2.70 1.21
C LEU A 116 9.83 -3.95 1.81
N VAL A 117 9.17 -4.78 0.99
CA VAL A 117 8.56 -6.04 1.46
C VAL A 117 9.63 -7.01 1.95
N LYS A 118 10.74 -7.18 1.20
CA LYS A 118 11.86 -8.06 1.62
C LYS A 118 12.53 -7.54 2.89
N SER A 119 12.76 -6.23 2.99
CA SER A 119 13.36 -5.61 4.17
C SER A 119 12.53 -5.84 5.44
N ILE A 120 11.21 -5.66 5.37
CA ILE A 120 10.36 -5.92 6.54
C ILE A 120 10.27 -7.43 6.85
N SER A 121 10.22 -8.29 5.83
CA SER A 121 10.20 -9.75 6.03
C SER A 121 11.43 -10.22 6.81
N ASN A 122 12.63 -9.80 6.40
CA ASN A 122 13.89 -10.12 7.08
C ASN A 122 13.89 -9.61 8.53
N ARG A 123 13.45 -8.36 8.76
CA ARG A 123 13.37 -7.80 10.11
C ARG A 123 12.43 -8.59 11.02
N LEU A 124 11.30 -9.06 10.50
CA LEU A 124 10.33 -9.87 11.24
C LEU A 124 10.91 -11.26 11.57
N MET A 125 11.66 -11.86 10.64
CA MET A 125 12.38 -13.12 10.88
C MET A 125 13.48 -12.95 11.95
N GLU A 126 14.29 -11.90 11.86
CA GLU A 126 15.33 -11.59 12.87
C GLU A 126 14.70 -11.38 14.25
N SER A 127 13.60 -10.63 14.32
CA SER A 127 12.89 -10.35 15.57
C SER A 127 12.23 -11.59 16.20
N SER A 128 11.95 -12.63 15.39
CA SER A 128 11.35 -13.88 15.86
C SER A 128 12.32 -14.76 16.64
N SER A 129 13.63 -14.46 16.59
CA SER A 129 14.65 -15.08 17.45
C SER A 129 14.65 -14.53 18.89
N SER A 130 13.97 -13.39 19.12
CA SER A 130 13.78 -12.80 20.44
C SER A 130 12.57 -13.41 21.15
N SER A 131 12.51 -13.35 22.49
CA SER A 131 11.39 -13.86 23.30
C SER A 131 10.05 -13.10 23.12
N SER A 132 9.91 -12.30 22.07
CA SER A 132 8.70 -11.53 21.78
C SER A 132 7.64 -12.42 21.13
N THR A 133 6.36 -12.19 21.44
CA THR A 133 5.29 -12.89 20.72
C THR A 133 5.18 -12.39 19.27
N PRO A 134 4.69 -13.19 18.32
CA PRO A 134 4.46 -12.74 16.95
C PRO A 134 3.59 -11.48 16.89
N HIS A 135 2.57 -11.40 17.75
CA HIS A 135 1.72 -10.22 17.82
C HIS A 135 2.50 -8.95 18.18
N ASP A 136 3.39 -9.02 19.18
CA ASP A 136 4.19 -7.88 19.61
C ASP A 136 5.17 -7.42 18.54
N ILE A 137 5.76 -8.36 17.79
CA ILE A 137 6.64 -8.05 16.68
C ILE A 137 5.88 -7.27 15.59
N PHE A 138 4.68 -7.72 15.22
CA PHE A 138 3.83 -7.02 14.24
C PHE A 138 3.39 -5.64 14.75
N LEU A 139 3.07 -5.51 16.03
CA LEU A 139 2.66 -4.25 16.63
C LEU A 139 3.80 -3.22 16.62
N LYS A 140 5.02 -3.65 17.00
CA LYS A 140 6.22 -2.80 17.00
C LYS A 140 6.58 -2.27 15.61
N ASN A 141 6.23 -3.01 14.56
CA ASN A 141 6.51 -2.64 13.16
C ASN A 141 5.25 -2.15 12.41
N SER A 142 4.20 -1.77 13.12
CA SER A 142 2.90 -1.43 12.52
C SER A 142 2.96 -0.28 11.51
N ILE A 143 3.83 0.71 11.73
CA ILE A 143 4.02 1.85 10.82
C ILE A 143 4.67 1.39 9.51
N GLU A 144 5.74 0.61 9.60
CA GLU A 144 6.43 0.05 8.43
C GLU A 144 5.53 -0.89 7.64
N LEU A 145 4.71 -1.70 8.31
CA LEU A 145 3.72 -2.55 7.65
C LEU A 145 2.75 -1.71 6.80
N VAL A 146 2.25 -0.59 7.34
CA VAL A 146 1.39 0.33 6.58
C VAL A 146 2.16 0.94 5.40
N HIS A 147 3.42 1.32 5.59
CA HIS A 147 4.24 1.88 4.50
C HIS A 147 4.47 0.87 3.37
N VAL A 148 4.78 -0.38 3.72
CA VAL A 148 4.96 -1.49 2.77
C VAL A 148 3.68 -1.72 1.98
N ALA A 149 2.52 -1.80 2.65
CA ALA A 149 1.24 -1.96 1.98
C ALA A 149 0.92 -0.80 1.02
N LYS A 150 1.19 0.45 1.42
CA LYS A 150 1.03 1.61 0.53
C LYS A 150 1.93 1.51 -0.70
N SER A 151 3.19 1.12 -0.52
CA SER A 151 4.14 0.98 -1.64
C SER A 151 3.67 -0.06 -2.68
N TYR A 152 3.07 -1.15 -2.22
CA TYR A 152 2.48 -2.18 -3.06
C TYR A 152 1.27 -1.64 -3.83
N ILE A 153 0.32 -0.98 -3.13
CA ILE A 153 -0.88 -0.45 -3.78
C ILE A 153 -0.56 0.67 -4.76
N GLU A 154 0.42 1.53 -4.46
CA GLU A 154 0.92 2.54 -5.39
C GLU A 154 1.46 1.92 -6.68
N THR A 155 2.22 0.83 -6.56
CA THR A 155 2.75 0.09 -7.71
C THR A 155 1.62 -0.55 -8.52
N PHE A 156 0.65 -1.14 -7.84
CA PHE A 156 -0.53 -1.74 -8.47
C PHE A 156 -1.35 -0.70 -9.25
N VAL A 157 -1.60 0.47 -8.67
CA VAL A 157 -2.33 1.57 -9.33
C VAL A 157 -1.56 2.09 -10.53
N LEU A 158 -0.24 2.28 -10.41
CA LEU A 158 0.60 2.72 -11.52
C LEU A 158 0.55 1.74 -12.70
N ARG A 159 0.66 0.43 -12.44
CA ARG A 159 0.53 -0.61 -13.47
C ARG A 159 -0.84 -0.61 -14.11
N ALA A 160 -1.91 -0.54 -13.32
CA ALA A 160 -3.26 -0.49 -13.84
C ALA A 160 -3.52 0.75 -14.74
N LEU A 161 -2.84 1.87 -14.48
CA LEU A 161 -2.91 3.07 -15.33
C LEU A 161 -2.04 2.98 -16.58
N TYR A 162 -0.94 2.22 -16.53
CA TYR A 162 -0.03 2.03 -17.66
C TYR A 162 -0.58 0.99 -18.67
N ASP A 163 -1.16 -0.10 -18.16
CA ASP A 163 -1.64 -1.22 -18.97
C ASP A 163 -3.05 -0.99 -19.57
N GLY A 164 -3.79 0.01 -19.09
CA GLY A 164 -5.18 0.32 -19.48
C GLY A 164 -5.29 1.37 -20.59
#